data_AF-A0A376SAM5-F1
#
_entry.id   AF-A0A376SAM5-F1
#
_cell.length_a   1.000
_cell.length_b   1.000
_cell.length_c   1.000
_cell.angle_alpha   90.00
_cell.angle_beta   90.00
_cell.angle_gamma   90.00
#
_symmetry.space_group_name_H-M   'P 1'
#
loop_
_entity.id
_entity.type
_entity.pdbx_description
1 polymer ?
#
loop_
_entity_poly.entity_id
_entity_poly.type
_entity_poly.pdbx_seq_one_letter_code
_entity_poly.pdbx_strand_id
1 'polypeptide(L)'
;MQISEEDCLARIAESINIALDKTHGVTAVIENTAGQGSNLGFKFEHLAAIIDGVEDKSRVGVCIDTCHAFAAGYDLRTPAECEKTFADFARIVGFKYLRGMHLNDAKSTFGSRVDRHHSLGEGNIGHDAFRWIMQDDRFDGIPLILETINPDIWAEEIAWLKAQQTEKAVA
;
A
#
# COMPACT_ATOMS: atom_id res chain seq x y z
N MET A 1 -26.15 13.17 4.38
CA MET A 1 -25.64 13.54 5.72
C MET A 1 -24.26 12.90 5.84
N GLN A 2 -23.24 13.67 6.18
CA GLN A 2 -21.88 13.13 6.36
C GLN A 2 -21.80 12.45 7.73
N ILE A 3 -21.23 11.25 7.79
CA ILE A 3 -21.02 10.49 9.03
C ILE A 3 -19.58 10.72 9.53
N SER A 4 -19.30 10.35 10.78
CA SER A 4 -17.94 10.40 11.33
C SER A 4 -17.00 9.41 10.62
N GLU A 5 -15.68 9.61 10.71
CA GLU A 5 -14.71 8.63 10.20
C GLU A 5 -14.88 7.28 10.90
N GLU A 6 -15.10 7.27 12.21
CA GLU A 6 -15.36 6.06 13.01
C GLU A 6 -16.57 5.28 12.50
N ASP A 7 -17.72 5.96 12.32
CA ASP A 7 -18.93 5.33 11.77
C ASP A 7 -18.71 4.82 10.34
N CYS A 8 -17.88 5.50 9.56
CA CYS A 8 -17.57 5.10 8.20
C CYS A 8 -16.71 3.84 8.17
N LEU A 9 -15.65 3.78 8.99
CA LEU A 9 -14.78 2.61 9.12
C LEU A 9 -15.57 1.39 9.63
N ALA A 10 -16.45 1.59 10.61
CA ALA A 10 -17.34 0.53 11.10
C ALA A 10 -18.29 0.00 10.01
N ARG A 11 -18.83 0.89 9.17
CA ARG A 11 -19.65 0.48 8.00
C ARG A 11 -18.87 -0.30 6.96
N ILE A 12 -17.59 0.04 6.75
CA ILE A 12 -16.71 -0.70 5.83
C ILE A 12 -16.46 -2.11 6.39
N ALA A 13 -16.13 -2.22 7.68
CA ALA A 13 -15.93 -3.51 8.33
C ALA A 13 -17.18 -4.41 8.23
N GLU A 14 -18.37 -3.86 8.50
CA GLU A 14 -19.64 -4.58 8.34
C GLU A 14 -19.89 -4.99 6.88
N SER A 15 -19.54 -4.14 5.91
CA SER A 15 -19.66 -4.49 4.49
C SER A 15 -18.78 -5.67 4.12
N ILE A 16 -17.58 -5.76 4.71
CA ILE A 16 -16.68 -6.91 4.55
C ILE A 16 -17.29 -8.15 5.20
N ASN A 17 -17.81 -8.07 6.42
CA ASN A 17 -18.47 -9.20 7.09
C ASN A 17 -19.61 -9.78 6.24
N ILE A 18 -20.49 -8.91 5.72
CA ILE A 18 -21.58 -9.33 4.82
C ILE A 18 -21.04 -10.06 3.59
N ALA A 19 -19.97 -9.56 2.96
CA ALA A 19 -19.40 -10.21 1.78
C ALA A 19 -18.75 -11.57 2.12
N LEU A 20 -18.03 -11.64 3.24
CA LEU A 20 -17.38 -12.85 3.71
C LEU A 20 -18.41 -13.92 4.12
N ASP A 21 -19.54 -13.55 4.71
CA ASP A 21 -20.64 -14.45 5.06
C ASP A 21 -21.31 -15.11 3.84
N LYS A 22 -21.23 -14.47 2.66
CA LYS A 22 -21.84 -14.96 1.42
C LYS A 22 -20.86 -15.68 0.50
N THR A 23 -19.59 -15.80 0.89
CA THR A 23 -18.54 -16.32 0.02
C THR A 23 -17.57 -17.23 0.77
N HIS A 24 -16.83 -18.05 0.03
CA HIS A 24 -15.78 -18.90 0.58
C HIS A 24 -14.51 -18.78 -0.27
N GLY A 25 -13.34 -18.96 0.34
CA GLY A 25 -12.05 -19.04 -0.37
C GLY A 25 -11.48 -17.71 -0.90
N VAL A 26 -12.16 -16.57 -0.69
CA VAL A 26 -11.70 -15.24 -1.13
C VAL A 26 -11.39 -14.37 0.08
N THR A 27 -10.23 -13.69 0.05
CA THR A 27 -9.81 -12.69 1.05
C THR A 27 -10.16 -11.29 0.55
N ALA A 28 -10.77 -10.46 1.40
CA ALA A 28 -10.94 -9.03 1.15
C ALA A 28 -9.62 -8.30 1.46
N VAL A 29 -9.02 -7.67 0.44
CA VAL A 29 -7.74 -6.94 0.57
C VAL A 29 -8.03 -5.45 0.54
N ILE A 30 -7.76 -4.76 1.64
CA ILE A 30 -8.02 -3.32 1.81
C ILE A 30 -6.76 -2.55 1.40
N GLU A 31 -6.88 -1.68 0.41
CA GLU A 31 -5.77 -0.83 -0.03
C GLU A 31 -5.74 0.49 0.76
N ASN A 32 -4.54 0.97 1.11
CA ASN A 32 -4.41 2.35 1.57
C ASN A 32 -4.68 3.33 0.42
N THR A 33 -5.13 4.54 0.75
CA THR A 33 -5.43 5.55 -0.28
C THR A 33 -4.60 6.81 -0.07
N ALA A 34 -4.50 7.68 -1.09
CA ALA A 34 -3.94 9.01 -0.91
C ALA A 34 -4.80 9.92 0.00
N GLY A 35 -6.06 9.54 0.25
CA GLY A 35 -7.00 10.31 1.05
C GLY A 35 -7.53 11.56 0.33
N GLN A 36 -7.73 11.54 -0.99
CA GLN A 36 -8.38 12.65 -1.69
C GLN A 36 -9.79 12.90 -1.12
N GLY A 37 -10.20 14.17 -1.00
CA GLY A 37 -11.57 14.53 -0.59
C GLY A 37 -11.97 13.88 0.76
N SER A 38 -12.99 13.03 0.72
CA SER A 38 -13.50 12.28 1.87
C SER A 38 -13.09 10.81 1.91
N ASN A 39 -12.12 10.39 1.09
CA ASN A 39 -11.62 9.02 1.11
C ASN A 39 -10.90 8.72 2.43
N LEU A 40 -11.22 7.57 3.04
CA LEU A 40 -10.52 6.99 4.19
C LEU A 40 -9.49 5.96 3.72
N GLY A 41 -8.85 5.25 4.67
CA GLY A 41 -7.78 4.30 4.36
C GLY A 41 -6.40 4.93 4.14
N PHE A 42 -6.27 6.26 4.18
CA PHE A 42 -4.98 6.95 4.02
C PHE A 42 -4.07 6.90 5.25
N LYS A 43 -4.57 6.41 6.38
CA LYS A 43 -3.76 6.12 7.58
C LYS A 43 -3.75 4.63 7.83
N PHE A 44 -2.63 4.10 8.29
CA PHE A 44 -2.56 2.70 8.74
C PHE A 44 -3.56 2.40 9.86
N GLU A 45 -3.86 3.37 10.73
CA GLU A 45 -4.87 3.25 11.78
C GLU A 45 -6.29 3.04 11.23
N HIS A 46 -6.59 3.58 10.04
CA HIS A 46 -7.88 3.32 9.38
C HIS A 46 -7.99 1.87 8.95
N LEU A 47 -6.90 1.30 8.40
CA LEU A 47 -6.85 -0.10 8.00
C LEU A 47 -6.99 -1.02 9.22
N ALA A 48 -6.25 -0.73 10.29
CA ALA A 48 -6.34 -1.46 11.55
C ALA A 48 -7.76 -1.44 12.12
N ALA A 49 -8.40 -0.26 12.15
CA ALA A 49 -9.78 -0.13 12.64
C ALA A 49 -10.79 -0.94 11.82
N ILE A 50 -10.63 -1.01 10.50
CA ILE A 50 -11.49 -1.87 9.65
C ILE A 50 -11.24 -3.35 9.99
N ILE A 51 -9.98 -3.79 10.05
CA ILE A 51 -9.61 -5.17 10.37
C ILE A 51 -10.15 -5.59 11.74
N ASP A 52 -10.10 -4.69 12.73
CA ASP A 52 -10.62 -4.95 14.08
C ASP A 52 -12.12 -5.27 14.06
N GLY A 53 -12.90 -4.57 13.23
CA GLY A 53 -14.33 -4.80 13.05
C GLY A 53 -14.69 -6.01 12.16
N VAL A 54 -13.75 -6.61 11.44
CA VAL A 54 -13.99 -7.83 10.65
C VAL A 54 -13.99 -9.07 11.54
N GLU A 55 -15.00 -9.92 11.43
CA GLU A 55 -15.15 -11.13 12.24
C GLU A 55 -14.17 -12.23 11.81
N ASP A 56 -14.22 -12.64 10.54
CA ASP A 56 -13.30 -13.63 9.96
C ASP A 56 -11.99 -12.97 9.50
N LYS A 57 -11.11 -12.70 10.48
CA LYS A 57 -9.79 -12.10 10.23
C LYS A 57 -8.84 -12.96 9.38
N SER A 58 -9.17 -14.23 9.13
CA SER A 58 -8.37 -15.07 8.22
C SER A 58 -8.56 -14.69 6.75
N ARG A 59 -9.68 -14.01 6.43
CA ARG A 59 -10.04 -13.58 5.08
C ARG A 59 -10.10 -12.06 4.93
N VAL A 60 -9.35 -11.33 5.76
CA VAL A 60 -9.03 -9.92 5.52
C VAL A 60 -7.52 -9.73 5.43
N GLY A 61 -7.09 -8.81 4.59
CA GLY A 61 -5.70 -8.39 4.48
C GLY A 61 -5.61 -6.97 3.94
N VAL A 62 -4.39 -6.53 3.65
CA VAL A 62 -4.10 -5.18 3.14
C VAL A 62 -3.19 -5.22 1.93
N CYS A 63 -3.38 -4.26 1.04
CA CYS A 63 -2.44 -3.89 -0.01
C CYS A 63 -1.85 -2.53 0.35
N ILE A 64 -0.53 -2.38 0.25
CA ILE A 64 0.10 -1.06 0.37
C ILE A 64 0.50 -0.56 -1.01
N ASP A 65 -0.07 0.57 -1.40
CA ASP A 65 0.31 1.36 -2.56
C ASP A 65 1.31 2.45 -2.14
N THR A 66 2.48 2.46 -2.79
CA THR A 66 3.57 3.40 -2.49
C THR A 66 3.27 4.85 -2.86
N CYS A 67 2.56 5.10 -3.96
CA CYS A 67 2.13 6.43 -4.37
C CYS A 67 1.11 6.99 -3.37
N HIS A 68 0.13 6.17 -2.97
CA HIS A 68 -0.86 6.51 -1.97
C HIS A 68 -0.23 6.79 -0.61
N ALA A 69 0.69 5.94 -0.15
CA ALA A 69 1.39 6.14 1.12
C ALA A 69 2.16 7.47 1.12
N PHE A 70 2.92 7.74 0.05
CA PHE A 70 3.65 8.99 -0.13
C PHE A 70 2.74 10.22 -0.16
N ALA A 71 1.66 10.17 -0.92
CA ALA A 71 0.67 11.24 -0.99
C ALA A 71 -0.06 11.45 0.34
N ALA A 72 -0.23 10.40 1.15
CA ALA A 72 -0.82 10.46 2.49
C ALA A 72 0.15 10.95 3.58
N GLY A 73 1.45 11.04 3.28
CA GLY A 73 2.46 11.58 4.20
C GLY A 73 3.38 10.53 4.84
N TYR A 74 3.39 9.29 4.33
CA TYR A 74 4.40 8.29 4.68
C TYR A 74 5.58 8.40 3.73
N ASP A 75 6.73 8.81 4.24
CA ASP A 75 7.88 9.11 3.39
C ASP A 75 8.59 7.82 2.96
N LEU A 76 9.05 7.80 1.70
CA LEU A 76 9.67 6.65 1.05
C LEU A 76 10.91 7.07 0.24
N ARG A 77 11.34 8.34 0.30
CA ARG A 77 12.39 8.87 -0.59
C ARG A 77 13.78 8.33 -0.28
N THR A 78 13.98 7.77 0.90
CA THR A 78 15.24 7.15 1.33
C THR A 78 15.01 5.79 2.00
N PRO A 79 16.01 4.90 2.05
CA PRO A 79 15.92 3.64 2.80
C PRO A 79 15.52 3.81 4.27
N ALA A 80 16.05 4.84 4.94
CA ALA A 80 15.71 5.14 6.33
C ALA A 80 14.24 5.56 6.52
N GLU A 81 13.69 6.31 5.56
CA GLU A 81 12.27 6.69 5.55
C GLU A 81 11.38 5.49 5.21
N CYS A 82 11.80 4.62 4.30
CA CYS A 82 11.12 3.34 4.03
C CYS A 82 11.04 2.49 5.30
N GLU A 83 12.17 2.24 5.96
CA GLU A 83 12.19 1.44 7.21
C GLU A 83 11.31 2.08 8.29
N LYS A 84 11.34 3.41 8.44
CA LYS A 84 10.45 4.10 9.38
C LYS A 84 8.97 3.88 9.04
N THR A 85 8.59 4.08 7.78
CA THR A 85 7.21 3.90 7.30
C THR A 85 6.73 2.46 7.52
N PHE A 86 7.56 1.47 7.17
CA PHE A 86 7.18 0.07 7.33
C PHE A 86 7.28 -0.45 8.77
N ALA A 87 8.10 0.17 9.63
CA ALA A 87 8.06 -0.06 11.08
C ALA A 87 6.75 0.46 11.70
N ASP A 88 6.26 1.62 11.25
CA ASP A 88 4.95 2.12 11.66
C ASP A 88 3.82 1.20 11.17
N PHE A 89 3.87 0.75 9.91
CA PHE A 89 2.94 -0.25 9.39
C PHE A 89 2.96 -1.55 10.21
N ALA A 90 4.15 -2.07 10.54
CA ALA A 90 4.30 -3.29 11.33
C ALA A 90 3.69 -3.14 12.74
N ARG A 91 3.85 -1.97 13.36
CA ARG A 91 3.32 -1.67 14.70
C ARG A 91 1.80 -1.51 14.70
N ILE A 92 1.23 -0.88 13.68
CA ILE A 92 -0.19 -0.50 13.63
C ILE A 92 -1.05 -1.61 13.03
N VAL A 93 -0.63 -2.19 11.91
CA VAL A 93 -1.38 -3.22 11.17
C VAL A 93 -0.72 -4.58 11.34
N GLY A 94 0.58 -4.66 11.05
CA GLY A 94 1.37 -5.88 11.08
C GLY A 94 1.44 -6.61 9.73
N PHE A 95 2.66 -7.01 9.36
CA PHE A 95 2.95 -7.71 8.09
C PHE A 95 2.17 -9.00 7.87
N LYS A 96 1.64 -9.63 8.94
CA LYS A 96 0.75 -10.81 8.82
C LYS A 96 -0.50 -10.55 7.98
N TYR A 97 -0.92 -9.29 7.83
CA TYR A 97 -2.05 -8.91 7.00
C TYR A 97 -1.63 -8.42 5.62
N LEU A 98 -0.35 -8.25 5.31
CA LEU A 98 0.08 -7.80 4.00
C LEU A 98 -0.17 -8.92 2.98
N ARG A 99 -0.98 -8.63 1.96
CA ARG A 99 -1.38 -9.61 0.93
C ARG A 99 -1.03 -9.17 -0.48
N GLY A 100 -0.52 -7.96 -0.66
CA GLY A 100 -0.06 -7.42 -1.94
C GLY A 100 0.55 -6.04 -1.77
N MET A 101 1.18 -5.56 -2.83
CA MET A 101 1.69 -4.20 -2.94
C MET A 101 1.37 -3.66 -4.32
N HIS A 102 1.12 -2.36 -4.40
CA HIS A 102 1.16 -1.61 -5.65
C HIS A 102 2.42 -0.75 -5.66
N LEU A 103 3.24 -0.93 -6.70
CA LEU A 103 4.54 -0.29 -6.87
C LEU A 103 4.39 0.86 -7.87
N ASN A 104 4.07 2.03 -7.32
CA ASN A 104 3.79 3.24 -8.08
C ASN A 104 4.70 4.38 -7.57
N ASP A 105 5.40 5.07 -8.47
CA ASP A 105 6.00 6.36 -8.15
C ASP A 105 4.90 7.45 -8.13
N ALA A 106 5.19 8.62 -7.57
CA ALA A 106 4.22 9.69 -7.38
C ALA A 106 4.56 10.91 -8.23
N LYS A 107 3.66 11.26 -9.15
CA LYS A 107 3.71 12.56 -9.85
C LYS A 107 3.31 13.71 -8.93
N SER A 108 2.48 13.43 -7.93
CA SER A 108 2.10 14.37 -6.87
C SER A 108 3.22 14.51 -5.83
N THR A 109 3.14 15.54 -4.99
CA THR A 109 4.14 15.82 -3.96
C THR A 109 3.82 15.11 -2.65
N PHE A 110 4.82 14.99 -1.77
CA PHE A 110 4.69 14.39 -0.44
C PHE A 110 3.56 15.04 0.37
N GLY A 111 2.70 14.22 1.00
CA GLY A 111 1.60 14.69 1.85
C GLY A 111 0.54 15.51 1.11
N SER A 112 0.52 15.50 -0.23
CA SER A 112 -0.42 16.29 -1.04
C SER A 112 -1.87 15.83 -0.93
N ARG A 113 -2.10 14.59 -0.48
CA ARG A 113 -3.38 13.87 -0.57
C ARG A 113 -3.93 13.84 -2.00
N VAL A 114 -3.05 13.82 -3.00
CA VAL A 114 -3.41 13.71 -4.42
C VAL A 114 -2.82 12.42 -4.98
N ASP A 115 -3.68 11.46 -5.30
CA ASP A 115 -3.34 10.29 -6.10
C ASP A 115 -3.08 10.67 -7.58
N ARG A 116 -1.80 10.59 -7.98
CA ARG A 116 -1.34 10.66 -9.36
C ARG A 116 -0.05 9.84 -9.52
N HIS A 117 -0.17 8.67 -10.11
CA HIS A 117 0.96 7.76 -10.32
C HIS A 117 1.99 8.34 -11.32
N HIS A 118 3.20 7.78 -11.29
CA HIS A 118 4.25 7.94 -12.30
C HIS A 118 5.00 6.61 -12.51
N SER A 119 5.70 6.49 -13.64
CA SER A 119 6.69 5.43 -13.87
C SER A 119 7.78 5.44 -12.80
N LEU A 120 8.37 4.26 -12.53
CA LEU A 120 9.33 4.06 -11.46
C LEU A 120 10.57 4.95 -11.62
N GLY A 121 10.87 5.77 -10.63
CA GLY A 121 12.06 6.63 -10.61
C GLY A 121 11.89 7.97 -11.35
N GLU A 122 10.74 8.21 -11.99
CA GLU A 122 10.45 9.47 -12.68
C GLU A 122 9.61 10.44 -11.83
N GLY A 123 9.12 10.00 -10.67
CA GLY A 123 8.31 10.80 -9.76
C GLY A 123 9.08 11.33 -8.55
N ASN A 124 8.32 11.74 -7.55
CA ASN A 124 8.82 12.37 -6.33
C ASN A 124 9.23 11.36 -5.24
N ILE A 125 8.97 10.05 -5.42
CA ILE A 125 9.48 8.99 -4.55
C ILE A 125 10.90 8.63 -4.99
N GLY A 126 11.09 8.42 -6.30
CA GLY A 126 12.37 8.00 -6.87
C GLY A 126 12.61 6.49 -6.80
N HIS A 127 13.77 6.05 -7.30
CA HIS A 127 14.07 4.63 -7.51
C HIS A 127 14.42 3.86 -6.23
N ASP A 128 14.94 4.54 -5.20
CA ASP A 128 15.52 3.87 -4.04
C ASP A 128 14.48 3.13 -3.19
N ALA A 129 13.23 3.62 -3.13
CA ALA A 129 12.14 2.93 -2.46
C ALA A 129 11.89 1.54 -3.05
N PHE A 130 11.84 1.44 -4.37
CA PHE A 130 11.57 0.20 -5.07
C PHE A 130 12.74 -0.78 -4.94
N ARG A 131 13.99 -0.27 -4.94
CA ARG A 131 15.17 -1.09 -4.66
C ARG A 131 15.11 -1.67 -3.25
N TRP A 132 14.78 -0.83 -2.27
CA TRP A 132 14.63 -1.23 -0.88
C TRP A 132 13.54 -2.30 -0.71
N ILE A 133 12.37 -2.12 -1.33
CA ILE A 133 11.28 -3.12 -1.31
C ILE A 133 11.74 -4.44 -1.92
N MET A 134 12.41 -4.43 -3.08
CA MET A 134 12.85 -5.66 -3.75
C MET A 134 13.98 -6.41 -3.03
N GLN A 135 14.62 -5.79 -2.03
CA GLN A 135 15.71 -6.37 -1.24
C GLN A 135 15.27 -6.84 0.16
N ASP A 136 13.98 -6.75 0.47
CA ASP A 136 13.43 -7.04 1.79
C ASP A 136 12.47 -8.24 1.74
N ASP A 137 12.77 -9.27 2.53
CA ASP A 137 12.05 -10.56 2.52
C ASP A 137 10.60 -10.46 3.02
N ARG A 138 10.22 -9.36 3.67
CA ARG A 138 8.87 -9.13 4.17
C ARG A 138 7.85 -8.96 3.03
N PHE A 139 8.32 -8.68 1.82
CA PHE A 139 7.49 -8.52 0.61
C PHE A 139 7.45 -9.76 -0.28
N ASP A 140 8.07 -10.87 0.14
CA ASP A 140 8.06 -12.13 -0.61
C ASP A 140 6.70 -12.85 -0.53
N GLY A 141 6.40 -13.66 -1.54
CA GLY A 141 5.22 -14.54 -1.55
C GLY A 141 3.87 -13.85 -1.76
N ILE A 142 3.88 -12.54 -2.04
CA ILE A 142 2.68 -11.73 -2.35
C ILE A 142 2.77 -11.11 -3.76
N PRO A 143 1.65 -10.75 -4.39
CA PRO A 143 1.67 -10.01 -5.64
C PRO A 143 2.25 -8.60 -5.43
N LEU A 144 3.24 -8.24 -6.25
CA LEU A 144 3.77 -6.87 -6.38
C LEU A 144 3.36 -6.37 -7.78
N ILE A 145 2.48 -5.38 -7.83
CA ILE A 145 1.77 -4.97 -9.05
C ILE A 145 2.19 -3.57 -9.47
N LEU A 146 2.45 -3.37 -10.76
CA LEU A 146 2.63 -2.04 -11.34
C LEU A 146 1.28 -1.49 -11.79
N GLU A 147 0.99 -0.25 -11.41
CA GLU A 147 -0.10 0.56 -11.97
C GLU A 147 0.47 1.89 -12.48
N THR A 148 1.73 1.83 -12.92
CA THR A 148 2.49 2.95 -13.48
C THR A 148 1.86 3.43 -14.78
N ILE A 149 2.12 4.70 -15.12
CA ILE A 149 1.35 5.42 -16.15
C ILE A 149 1.65 5.03 -17.60
N ASN A 150 2.71 4.26 -17.85
CA ASN A 150 3.18 3.95 -19.19
C ASN A 150 3.30 2.42 -19.41
N PRO A 151 2.26 1.78 -19.96
CA PRO A 151 2.27 0.35 -20.23
C PRO A 151 3.34 -0.11 -21.23
N ASP A 152 3.83 0.78 -22.10
CA ASP A 152 4.82 0.44 -23.13
C ASP A 152 6.17 0.03 -22.51
N ILE A 153 6.45 0.47 -21.27
CA ILE A 153 7.69 0.17 -20.55
C ILE A 153 7.52 -0.82 -19.39
N TRP A 154 6.32 -1.38 -19.17
CA TRP A 154 6.11 -2.33 -18.06
C TRP A 154 7.03 -3.53 -18.11
N ALA A 155 7.35 -4.04 -19.31
CA ALA A 155 8.30 -5.14 -19.44
C ALA A 155 9.71 -4.76 -18.91
N GLU A 156 10.12 -3.51 -19.11
CA GLU A 156 11.39 -2.97 -18.63
C GLU A 156 11.35 -2.70 -17.11
N GLU A 157 10.28 -2.10 -16.59
CA GLU A 157 10.09 -1.88 -15.16
C GLU A 157 10.07 -3.20 -14.37
N ILE A 158 9.37 -4.23 -14.88
CA ILE A 158 9.35 -5.57 -14.29
C ILE A 158 10.76 -6.20 -14.31
N ALA A 159 11.48 -6.07 -15.42
CA ALA A 159 12.84 -6.61 -15.53
C ALA A 159 13.79 -5.89 -14.55
N TRP A 160 13.67 -4.57 -14.45
CA TRP A 160 14.47 -3.74 -13.54
C TRP A 160 14.23 -4.13 -12.08
N LEU A 161 12.97 -4.22 -11.64
CA LEU A 161 12.61 -4.65 -10.28
C LEU A 161 13.23 -6.00 -9.91
N LYS A 162 13.15 -6.99 -10.81
CA LYS A 162 13.78 -8.31 -10.61
C LYS A 162 15.30 -8.22 -10.47
N ALA A 163 15.95 -7.33 -11.22
CA ALA A 163 17.39 -7.13 -11.10
C ALA A 163 17.78 -6.60 -9.71
N GLN A 164 16.96 -5.71 -9.13
CA GLN A 164 17.25 -5.06 -7.84
C GLN A 164 17.35 -6.05 -6.67
N GLN A 165 16.73 -7.23 -6.78
CA GLN A 165 16.78 -8.28 -5.76
C GLN A 165 18.21 -8.78 -5.46
N THR A 166 19.13 -8.67 -6.43
CA THR A 166 20.51 -9.19 -6.30
C THR A 166 21.59 -8.18 -6.65
N GLU A 167 21.21 -7.02 -7.20
CA GLU A 167 22.13 -5.91 -7.39
C GLU A 167 22.59 -5.30 -6.04
N LYS A 168 23.63 -4.45 -6.10
CA LYS A 168 24.33 -3.93 -4.93
C LYS A 168 23.35 -3.42 -3.86
N ALA A 169 23.48 -3.91 -2.62
CA ALA A 169 22.61 -3.57 -1.50
C ALA A 169 22.52 -2.06 -1.29
N VAL A 170 21.29 -1.56 -1.08
CA VAL A 170 21.08 -0.19 -0.58
C VAL A 170 21.52 -0.10 0.89
N ALA A 171 21.99 1.08 1.29
CA ALA A 171 22.54 1.35 2.62
C ALA A 171 21.44 1.62 3.65
#